data_AF-A0A9E3CDL4-F1
#
_entry.id   AF-A0A9E3CDL4-F1
#
_cell.length_a   1.000
_cell.length_b   1.000
_cell.length_c   1.000
_cell.angle_alpha   90.00
_cell.angle_beta   90.00
_cell.angle_gamma   90.00
#
_symmetry.space_group_name_H-M   'P 1'
#
loop_
_entity.id
_entity.type
_entity.pdbx_description
1 polymer ?
#
loop_
_entity_poly.entity_id
_entity_poly.type
_entity_poly.pdbx_seq_one_letter_code
_entity_poly.pdbx_strand_id
1 'polypeptide(L)'
;MARLDAQLVALVRRRRGVALALLFAIGAAALPGCSSQSRPSTGHRVCNGQPAAVDVNAPQNATSPAAAPVAGGFYFGGFALHGAATQDNFVDSFDELATTACRTLNLAHVYLRWRYPFPTPAAETFAKQGDAVIVSWTGTDTIEMGSGSVDDTIRKTAREVAALDAPVFFEFRWEMDRPNLAGIVHGPTDYVAAWDRVRRIFAEVGTPNVSWVWCPTSAGFTSGRAQHFYPGDDQVDWICTDAYP
;
A
#
# COMPACT_ATOMS: atom_id res chain seq x y z
N MET A 1 -5.37 25.80 -2.52
CA MET A 1 -3.96 26.19 -2.68
C MET A 1 -3.21 24.94 -3.11
N ALA A 2 -2.83 24.87 -4.38
CA ALA A 2 -2.36 23.67 -5.05
C ALA A 2 -0.92 23.31 -4.67
N ARG A 3 -0.62 22.03 -4.45
CA ARG A 3 0.60 21.30 -4.85
C ARG A 3 0.67 19.91 -4.18
N LEU A 4 0.17 18.91 -4.88
CA LEU A 4 0.72 17.55 -4.84
C LEU A 4 0.79 17.09 -6.30
N ASP A 5 1.75 17.62 -7.05
CA ASP A 5 1.97 17.23 -8.44
C ASP A 5 3.39 17.56 -8.93
N ALA A 6 4.40 17.15 -8.17
CA ALA A 6 5.81 17.35 -8.54
C ALA A 6 6.46 16.14 -9.21
N GLN A 7 5.79 14.98 -9.27
CA GLN A 7 6.36 13.76 -9.87
C GLN A 7 5.60 13.23 -11.10
N LEU A 8 4.54 13.90 -11.55
CA LEU A 8 3.74 13.45 -12.71
C LEU A 8 4.13 14.09 -14.07
N VAL A 9 5.03 15.08 -14.13
CA VAL A 9 5.31 15.84 -15.38
C VAL A 9 6.63 15.48 -16.08
N ALA A 10 7.51 14.65 -15.52
CA ALA A 10 8.82 14.41 -16.10
C ALA A 10 8.94 13.09 -16.89
N LEU A 11 8.32 12.98 -18.08
CA LEU A 11 8.89 12.14 -19.17
C LEU A 11 8.27 12.38 -20.56
N VAL A 12 8.56 13.53 -21.19
CA VAL A 12 8.50 13.64 -22.67
C VAL A 12 9.75 14.38 -23.15
N ARG A 13 10.52 13.74 -24.04
CA ARG A 13 11.81 14.14 -24.67
C ARG A 13 13.03 13.88 -23.77
N ARG A 14 14.05 13.09 -24.13
CA ARG A 14 14.56 12.61 -25.43
C ARG A 14 15.44 11.38 -25.19
N ARG A 15 15.39 10.43 -26.13
CA ARG A 15 16.38 9.36 -26.32
C ARG A 15 17.74 9.94 -26.74
N ARG A 16 18.85 9.36 -26.26
CA ARG A 16 19.97 8.80 -27.05
C ARG A 16 21.11 8.31 -26.16
N GLY A 17 21.44 7.02 -26.33
CA GLY A 17 22.74 6.34 -26.20
C GLY A 17 23.73 6.73 -25.11
N VAL A 18 24.22 5.75 -24.36
CA VAL A 18 25.52 5.09 -24.58
C VAL A 18 25.60 3.87 -23.65
N ALA A 19 26.05 2.75 -24.21
CA ALA A 19 26.36 1.53 -23.48
C ALA A 19 27.77 1.62 -22.87
N LEU A 20 27.95 1.09 -21.66
CA LEU A 20 29.24 0.56 -21.23
C LEU A 20 29.03 -0.58 -20.23
N ALA A 21 29.47 -1.76 -20.64
CA ALA A 21 29.58 -2.94 -19.80
C ALA A 21 30.89 -2.91 -19.02
N LEU A 22 30.92 -3.48 -17.80
CA LEU A 22 32.11 -4.11 -17.22
C LEU A 22 31.70 -5.15 -16.16
N LEU A 23 32.34 -6.32 -16.27
CA LEU A 23 32.15 -7.58 -15.55
C LEU A 23 33.10 -7.71 -14.34
N PHE A 24 32.83 -8.76 -13.55
CA PHE A 24 33.61 -9.41 -12.46
C PHE A 24 33.42 -8.82 -11.04
N ALA A 25 33.35 -9.59 -9.94
CA ALA A 25 33.72 -10.99 -9.69
C ALA A 25 32.82 -11.63 -8.59
N ILE A 26 32.79 -12.96 -8.60
CA ILE A 26 32.18 -13.87 -7.62
C ILE A 26 33.01 -13.88 -6.33
N GLY A 27 32.34 -13.79 -5.17
CA GLY A 27 32.93 -14.04 -3.85
C GLY A 27 31.88 -14.64 -2.91
N ALA A 28 31.96 -15.95 -2.69
CA ALA A 28 31.17 -16.66 -1.68
C ALA A 28 31.76 -16.42 -0.29
N ALA A 29 30.92 -16.00 0.67
CA ALA A 29 31.25 -16.05 2.09
C ALA A 29 29.99 -16.36 2.91
N ALA A 30 30.20 -17.19 3.93
CA ALA A 30 29.21 -17.92 4.70
C ALA A 30 28.21 -17.06 5.49
N LEU A 31 27.02 -17.65 5.70
CA LEU A 31 25.94 -17.17 6.57
C LEU A 31 26.35 -17.20 8.05
N PRO A 32 26.13 -16.11 8.82
CA PRO A 32 25.78 -16.18 10.22
C PRO A 32 24.25 -16.11 10.38
N GLY A 33 23.74 -16.86 11.36
CA GLY A 33 22.33 -17.16 11.56
C GLY A 33 21.38 -15.97 11.71
N CYS A 34 20.09 -16.25 11.50
CA CYS A 34 18.98 -15.37 11.83
C CYS A 34 19.02 -15.00 13.32
N SER A 35 19.57 -13.84 13.62
CA SER A 35 19.24 -13.08 14.81
C SER A 35 18.14 -12.10 14.44
N SER A 36 17.01 -12.17 15.15
CA SER A 36 15.97 -11.15 15.11
C SER A 36 16.59 -9.81 15.54
N GLN A 37 16.94 -8.96 14.57
CA GLN A 37 17.42 -7.61 14.84
C GLN A 37 16.22 -6.76 15.27
N SER A 38 16.06 -6.62 16.59
CA SER A 38 15.29 -5.52 17.19
C SER A 38 15.90 -4.18 16.79
N ARG A 39 15.07 -3.20 16.41
CA ARG A 39 15.45 -1.85 15.97
C ARG A 39 16.58 -1.25 16.83
N PRO A 40 17.69 -0.75 16.24
CA PRO A 40 18.71 -0.02 16.98
C PRO A 40 18.16 1.33 17.46
N SER A 41 18.28 1.61 18.76
CA SER A 41 17.87 2.89 19.33
C SER A 41 18.94 3.97 19.07
N THR A 42 18.79 4.77 18.02
CA THR A 42 19.59 5.99 17.82
C THR A 42 18.79 7.22 18.28
N GLY A 43 19.32 7.95 19.27
CA GLY A 43 18.90 9.32 19.62
C GLY A 43 17.47 9.48 20.17
N HIS A 44 17.13 8.82 21.28
CA HIS A 44 15.82 8.93 21.92
C HIS A 44 15.55 10.35 22.46
N ARG A 45 14.49 10.99 21.95
CA ARG A 45 13.64 11.81 22.82
C ARG A 45 13.12 10.86 23.90
N VAL A 46 13.45 11.10 25.16
CA VAL A 46 13.01 10.22 26.25
C VAL A 46 11.50 10.33 26.35
N CYS A 47 10.76 9.34 25.85
CA CYS A 47 9.33 9.18 26.02
C CYS A 47 9.05 8.81 27.50
N ASN A 48 9.39 9.72 28.43
CA ASN A 48 9.14 9.54 29.85
C ASN A 48 7.65 9.70 30.12
N GLY A 49 6.98 8.60 30.47
CA GLY A 49 5.66 8.62 31.10
C GLY A 49 4.46 8.29 30.22
N GLN A 50 4.62 7.95 28.94
CA GLN A 50 3.55 7.29 28.20
C GLN A 50 3.62 5.79 28.49
N PRO A 51 2.54 5.16 29.00
CA PRO A 51 2.50 3.71 29.04
C PRO A 51 2.74 3.20 27.62
N ALA A 52 3.71 2.28 27.48
CA ALA A 52 3.90 1.56 26.23
C ALA A 52 2.52 1.09 25.79
N ALA A 53 2.10 1.51 24.59
CA ALA A 53 0.83 1.05 24.05
C ALA A 53 0.87 -0.48 24.10
N VAL A 54 -0.13 -1.09 24.74
CA VAL A 54 -0.28 -2.54 24.74
C VAL A 54 -0.27 -2.94 23.27
N ASP A 55 0.65 -3.84 22.93
CA ASP A 55 0.73 -4.41 21.60
C ASP A 55 -0.50 -5.31 21.43
N VAL A 56 -1.63 -4.69 21.06
CA VAL A 56 -2.94 -5.34 20.96
C VAL A 56 -3.06 -6.23 19.72
N ASN A 57 -2.02 -6.28 18.90
CA ASN A 57 -1.93 -7.16 17.76
C ASN A 57 -0.90 -8.26 18.10
N ALA A 58 -1.40 -9.35 18.69
CA ALA A 58 -0.69 -10.63 18.64
C ALA A 58 -0.23 -10.89 17.19
N PRO A 59 0.93 -11.55 16.96
CA PRO A 59 1.46 -11.76 15.61
C PRO A 59 0.35 -12.31 14.71
N GLN A 60 -0.13 -11.48 13.79
CA GLN A 60 -1.10 -11.93 12.82
C GLN A 60 -0.37 -12.96 11.96
N ASN A 61 -0.98 -14.13 11.75
CA ASN A 61 -0.44 -15.05 10.77
C ASN A 61 -0.35 -14.27 9.45
N ALA A 62 0.88 -14.08 8.98
CA ALA A 62 1.22 -13.31 7.80
C ALA A 62 0.48 -13.77 6.51
N THR A 63 -0.14 -14.95 6.58
CA THR A 63 -0.95 -15.60 5.55
C THR A 63 -2.46 -15.40 5.69
N SER A 64 -2.93 -14.53 6.59
CA SER A 64 -4.37 -14.26 6.83
C SER A 64 -4.74 -12.82 6.49
N PRO A 65 -6.01 -12.54 6.13
CA PRO A 65 -6.46 -11.17 5.90
C PRO A 65 -6.31 -10.34 7.18
N ALA A 66 -6.18 -9.03 7.02
CA ALA A 66 -6.12 -8.14 8.17
C ALA A 66 -7.44 -8.19 8.95
N ALA A 67 -7.41 -8.83 10.11
CA ALA A 67 -8.57 -9.00 10.96
C ALA A 67 -8.92 -7.70 11.68
N ALA A 68 -10.20 -7.52 12.01
CA ALA A 68 -10.59 -6.48 12.95
C ALA A 68 -9.79 -6.64 14.26
N PRO A 69 -9.17 -5.56 14.78
CA PRO A 69 -8.50 -5.60 16.07
C PRO A 69 -9.44 -6.08 17.17
N VAL A 70 -8.88 -6.67 18.23
CA VAL A 70 -9.65 -7.00 19.44
C VAL A 70 -10.40 -5.78 19.97
N ALA A 71 -11.51 -5.98 20.67
CA ALA A 71 -12.34 -4.88 21.16
C ALA A 71 -11.51 -3.81 21.91
N GLY A 72 -11.58 -2.56 21.45
CA GLY A 72 -10.79 -1.43 21.97
C GLY A 72 -9.40 -1.23 21.33
N GLY A 73 -9.00 -2.11 20.41
CA GLY A 73 -7.79 -1.98 19.61
C GLY A 73 -7.99 -1.22 18.31
N PHE A 74 -6.89 -0.78 17.71
CA PHE A 74 -6.85 -0.18 16.38
C PHE A 74 -5.48 -0.40 15.75
N TYR A 75 -5.43 -0.49 14.42
CA TYR A 75 -4.18 -0.32 13.69
C TYR A 75 -3.77 1.14 13.69
N PHE A 76 -2.49 1.41 13.87
CA PHE A 76 -1.95 2.76 13.88
C PHE A 76 -0.73 2.85 13.00
N GLY A 77 -0.74 3.80 12.06
CA GLY A 77 0.34 3.94 11.09
C GLY A 77 -0.01 4.94 10.00
N GLY A 78 0.60 4.79 8.84
CA GLY A 78 0.41 5.69 7.70
C GLY A 78 1.59 5.72 6.75
N PHE A 79 1.62 6.74 5.90
CA PHE A 79 2.72 7.05 5.00
C PHE A 79 3.56 8.19 5.60
N ALA A 80 4.87 7.98 5.74
CA ALA A 80 5.80 8.99 6.23
C ALA A 80 6.99 9.05 5.27
N LEU A 81 7.24 10.18 4.63
CA LEU A 81 8.40 10.34 3.76
C LEU A 81 9.02 11.71 3.97
N HIS A 82 10.26 11.72 4.44
CA HIS A 82 11.10 12.89 4.55
C HIS A 82 12.31 12.75 3.62
N GLY A 83 12.69 13.83 2.94
CA GLY A 83 13.81 13.82 1.98
C GLY A 83 13.49 13.16 0.65
N ALA A 84 14.44 12.39 0.11
CA ALA A 84 14.32 11.80 -1.23
C ALA A 84 13.34 10.61 -1.24
N ALA A 85 12.59 10.44 -2.32
CA ALA A 85 11.64 9.34 -2.51
C ALA A 85 12.33 8.02 -2.86
N THR A 86 13.06 7.45 -1.89
CA THR A 86 13.69 6.13 -1.97
C THR A 86 12.98 5.15 -1.03
N GLN A 87 13.19 3.85 -1.25
CA GLN A 87 12.60 2.82 -0.38
C GLN A 87 13.20 2.86 1.03
N ASP A 88 14.52 3.08 1.15
CA ASP A 88 15.19 3.18 2.45
C ASP A 88 14.72 4.40 3.24
N ASN A 89 14.66 5.58 2.60
CA ASN A 89 14.17 6.78 3.28
C ASN A 89 12.72 6.65 3.73
N PHE A 90 11.90 5.86 3.01
CA PHE A 90 10.54 5.61 3.43
C PHE A 90 10.51 4.81 4.75
N VAL A 91 11.31 3.76 4.86
CA VAL A 91 11.43 2.98 6.11
C VAL A 91 11.98 3.85 7.25
N ASP A 92 13.06 4.59 7.00
CA ASP A 92 13.67 5.47 8.01
C ASP A 92 12.70 6.56 8.49
N SER A 93 11.94 7.16 7.57
CA SER A 93 10.93 8.19 7.90
C SER A 93 9.77 7.62 8.71
N PHE A 94 9.38 6.37 8.45
CA PHE A 94 8.35 5.68 9.23
C PHE A 94 8.83 5.41 10.66
N ASP A 95 10.09 4.97 10.83
CA ASP A 95 10.71 4.79 12.14
C ASP A 95 10.89 6.11 12.91
N GLU A 96 11.24 7.19 12.20
CA GLU A 96 11.30 8.54 12.77
C GLU A 96 9.91 9.02 13.23
N LEU A 97 8.86 8.76 12.45
CA LEU A 97 7.49 9.08 12.84
C LEU A 97 7.07 8.31 14.09
N ALA A 98 7.36 7.00 14.16
CA ALA A 98 7.08 6.18 15.32
C ALA A 98 7.76 6.74 16.59
N THR A 99 9.04 7.13 16.44
CA THR A 99 9.83 7.75 17.51
C THR A 99 9.24 9.09 17.95
N THR A 100 8.84 9.93 16.99
CA THR A 100 8.26 11.26 17.26
C THR A 100 6.89 11.15 17.93
N ALA A 101 6.08 10.18 17.52
CA ALA A 101 4.78 9.89 18.10
C ALA A 101 4.87 9.21 19.48
N CYS A 102 6.07 8.79 19.90
CA CYS A 102 6.28 7.96 21.10
C CYS A 102 5.36 6.74 21.11
N ARG A 103 5.17 6.10 19.95
CA ARG A 103 4.28 4.95 19.78
C ARG A 103 4.71 4.06 18.63
N THR A 104 4.55 2.75 18.81
CA THR A 104 4.71 1.78 17.72
C THR A 104 3.68 2.04 16.62
N LEU A 105 4.16 2.13 15.38
CA LEU A 105 3.33 2.05 14.19
C LEU A 105 3.35 0.60 13.73
N ASN A 106 2.18 0.08 13.34
CA ASN A 106 1.98 -1.31 12.92
C ASN A 106 1.17 -1.43 11.61
N LEU A 107 1.08 -0.33 10.87
CA LEU A 107 0.40 -0.23 9.59
C LEU A 107 1.16 0.70 8.63
N ALA A 108 1.93 0.11 7.71
CA ALA A 108 2.66 0.89 6.72
C ALA A 108 1.79 1.14 5.48
N HIS A 109 1.68 2.38 5.01
CA HIS A 109 0.91 2.72 3.81
C HIS A 109 1.82 2.90 2.60
N VAL A 110 1.72 2.00 1.62
CA VAL A 110 2.50 2.02 0.38
C VAL A 110 1.63 2.36 -0.83
N TYR A 111 2.21 3.07 -1.80
CA TYR A 111 1.56 3.37 -3.08
C TYR A 111 2.17 2.52 -4.19
N LEU A 112 1.36 1.67 -4.83
CA LEU A 112 1.77 0.80 -5.91
C LEU A 112 1.23 1.31 -7.25
N ARG A 113 2.12 1.66 -8.16
CA ARG A 113 1.76 2.07 -9.53
C ARG A 113 1.42 0.86 -10.40
N TRP A 114 0.60 1.08 -11.42
CA TRP A 114 0.31 0.09 -12.46
C TRP A 114 1.59 -0.49 -13.08
N ARG A 115 1.66 -1.82 -13.16
CA ARG A 115 2.78 -2.61 -13.70
C ARG A 115 4.12 -2.48 -12.95
N TYR A 116 4.17 -1.77 -11.83
CA TYR A 116 5.36 -1.79 -10.99
C TYR A 116 5.48 -3.13 -10.25
N PRO A 117 6.69 -3.64 -10.04
CA PRO A 117 6.91 -4.88 -9.31
C PRO A 117 6.52 -4.71 -7.84
N PHE A 118 6.02 -5.80 -7.25
CA PHE A 118 5.70 -5.91 -5.83
C PHE A 118 6.10 -7.33 -5.35
N PRO A 119 6.52 -7.53 -4.09
CA PRO A 119 6.72 -6.51 -3.06
C PRO A 119 7.88 -5.56 -3.37
N THR A 120 7.82 -4.34 -2.84
CA THR A 120 8.97 -3.41 -2.88
C THR A 120 9.90 -3.70 -1.70
N PRO A 121 11.18 -3.29 -1.74
CA PRO A 121 12.09 -3.45 -0.61
C PRO A 121 11.56 -2.87 0.71
N ALA A 122 10.84 -1.75 0.66
CA ALA A 122 10.20 -1.18 1.85
C ALA A 122 9.05 -2.07 2.35
N ALA A 123 8.17 -2.54 1.45
CA ALA A 123 7.06 -3.43 1.83
C ALA A 123 7.56 -4.76 2.44
N GLU A 124 8.63 -5.34 1.88
CA GLU A 124 9.28 -6.51 2.48
C GLU A 124 9.86 -6.22 3.86
N THR A 125 10.41 -5.01 4.06
CA THR A 125 10.99 -4.60 5.34
C THR A 125 9.90 -4.47 6.41
N PHE A 126 8.77 -3.81 6.09
CA PHE A 126 7.62 -3.72 6.99
C PHE A 126 7.04 -5.09 7.32
N ALA A 127 6.87 -5.96 6.32
CA ALA A 127 6.43 -7.33 6.54
C ALA A 127 7.35 -8.12 7.48
N LYS A 128 8.68 -8.03 7.28
CA LYS A 128 9.68 -8.66 8.18
C LYS A 128 9.65 -8.08 9.60
N GLN A 129 9.19 -6.84 9.77
CA GLN A 129 9.01 -6.20 11.07
C GLN A 129 7.68 -6.60 11.74
N GLY A 130 6.80 -7.32 11.04
CA GLY A 130 5.50 -7.75 11.53
C GLY A 130 4.37 -6.73 11.29
N ASP A 131 4.63 -5.69 10.50
CA ASP A 131 3.63 -4.67 10.19
C ASP A 131 2.65 -5.16 9.13
N ALA A 132 1.38 -4.80 9.30
CA ALA A 132 0.42 -4.88 8.20
C ALA A 132 0.69 -3.78 7.17
N VAL A 133 0.26 -3.97 5.93
CA VAL A 133 0.52 -3.02 4.84
C VAL A 133 -0.78 -2.59 4.16
N ILE A 134 -1.04 -1.27 4.08
CA ILE A 134 -2.01 -0.73 3.13
C ILE A 134 -1.33 -0.59 1.78
N VAL A 135 -1.85 -1.25 0.76
CA VAL A 135 -1.39 -1.13 -0.63
C VAL A 135 -2.43 -0.35 -1.44
N SER A 136 -2.17 0.93 -1.67
CA SER A 136 -2.98 1.74 -2.60
C SER A 136 -2.48 1.52 -4.01
N TRP A 137 -3.21 0.71 -4.76
CA TRP A 137 -2.86 0.32 -6.11
C TRP A 137 -3.57 1.19 -7.14
N THR A 138 -2.80 1.84 -8.01
CA THR A 138 -3.38 2.85 -8.92
C THR A 138 -4.29 2.28 -9.99
N GLY A 139 -4.11 1.00 -10.37
CA GLY A 139 -4.75 0.45 -11.56
C GLY A 139 -4.42 1.23 -12.84
N THR A 140 -5.18 0.94 -13.89
CA THR A 140 -5.20 1.69 -15.16
C THR A 140 -6.62 2.16 -15.45
N ASP A 141 -6.91 2.53 -16.69
CA ASP A 141 -8.25 2.80 -17.19
C ASP A 141 -9.27 1.71 -16.77
N THR A 142 -10.35 2.15 -16.14
CA THR A 142 -11.36 1.24 -15.56
C THR A 142 -12.19 0.53 -16.62
N ILE A 143 -12.37 1.10 -17.82
CA ILE A 143 -13.02 0.40 -18.93
C ILE A 143 -12.11 -0.74 -19.42
N GLU A 144 -10.81 -0.48 -19.58
CA GLU A 144 -9.84 -1.53 -19.93
C GLU A 144 -9.86 -2.66 -18.89
N MET A 145 -9.79 -2.31 -17.61
CA MET A 145 -9.82 -3.29 -16.50
C MET A 145 -11.13 -4.08 -16.46
N GLY A 146 -12.28 -3.42 -16.57
CA GLY A 146 -13.60 -4.05 -16.59
C GLY A 146 -13.82 -4.96 -17.80
N SER A 147 -13.28 -4.57 -18.97
CA SER A 147 -13.36 -5.37 -20.21
C SER A 147 -12.54 -6.67 -20.14
N GLY A 148 -11.56 -6.72 -19.25
CA GLY A 148 -10.63 -7.84 -19.09
C GLY A 148 -9.42 -7.83 -20.03
N SER A 149 -9.22 -6.76 -20.81
CA SER A 149 -8.09 -6.63 -21.74
C SER A 149 -6.71 -6.61 -21.06
N VAL A 150 -6.69 -6.38 -19.74
CA VAL A 150 -5.48 -6.31 -18.91
C VAL A 150 -5.43 -7.35 -17.79
N ASP A 151 -6.24 -8.39 -17.86
CA ASP A 151 -6.35 -9.46 -16.85
C ASP A 151 -5.00 -10.10 -16.48
N ASP A 152 -4.11 -10.29 -17.45
CA ASP A 152 -2.79 -10.88 -17.19
C ASP A 152 -1.93 -10.01 -16.28
N THR A 153 -2.08 -8.68 -16.38
CA THR A 153 -1.41 -7.75 -15.47
C THR A 153 -2.04 -7.82 -14.09
N ILE A 154 -3.37 -7.85 -13.99
CA ILE A 154 -4.09 -7.99 -12.71
C ILE A 154 -3.68 -9.29 -12.02
N ARG A 155 -3.64 -10.41 -12.75
CA ARG A 155 -3.26 -11.72 -12.23
C ARG A 155 -1.80 -11.77 -11.79
N LYS A 156 -0.91 -11.08 -12.51
CA LYS A 156 0.49 -10.91 -12.09
C LYS A 156 0.55 -10.16 -10.76
N THR A 157 -0.10 -9.01 -10.66
CA THR A 157 -0.13 -8.22 -9.42
C THR A 157 -0.76 -9.00 -8.26
N ALA A 158 -1.83 -9.76 -8.49
CA ALA A 158 -2.45 -10.61 -7.46
C ALA A 158 -1.45 -11.64 -6.90
N ARG A 159 -0.66 -12.31 -7.75
CA ARG A 159 0.39 -13.23 -7.30
C ARG A 159 1.49 -12.53 -6.51
N GLU A 160 1.88 -11.33 -6.94
CA GLU A 160 2.89 -10.51 -6.27
C GLU A 160 2.42 -10.04 -4.88
N VAL A 161 1.15 -9.64 -4.76
CA VAL A 161 0.54 -9.27 -3.48
C VAL A 161 0.40 -10.49 -2.56
N ALA A 162 -0.02 -11.65 -3.10
CA ALA A 162 -0.11 -12.89 -2.34
C ALA A 162 1.25 -13.38 -1.81
N ALA A 163 2.35 -12.99 -2.45
CA ALA A 163 3.70 -13.38 -2.06
C ALA A 163 4.26 -12.54 -0.90
N LEU A 164 3.61 -11.43 -0.53
CA LEU A 164 4.00 -10.65 0.64
C LEU A 164 3.56 -11.39 1.91
N ASP A 165 4.53 -11.73 2.76
CA ASP A 165 4.31 -12.38 4.05
C ASP A 165 3.86 -11.35 5.11
N ALA A 166 2.71 -10.71 4.87
CA ALA A 166 2.04 -9.81 5.80
C ALA A 166 0.54 -9.69 5.46
N PRO A 167 -0.31 -9.33 6.45
CA PRO A 167 -1.67 -8.89 6.17
C PRO A 167 -1.68 -7.63 5.30
N VAL A 168 -2.48 -7.64 4.23
CA VAL A 168 -2.58 -6.56 3.26
C VAL A 168 -3.98 -5.96 3.25
N PHE A 169 -4.06 -4.67 3.51
CA PHE A 169 -5.23 -3.84 3.20
C PHE A 169 -5.09 -3.35 1.75
N PHE A 170 -5.79 -3.97 0.81
CA PHE A 170 -5.66 -3.66 -0.61
C PHE A 170 -6.70 -2.63 -1.04
N GLU A 171 -6.22 -1.46 -1.44
CA GLU A 171 -7.03 -0.33 -1.91
C GLU A 171 -6.89 -0.22 -3.44
N PHE A 172 -7.87 -0.74 -4.17
CA PHE A 172 -7.92 -0.54 -5.60
C PHE A 172 -8.49 0.85 -5.93
N ARG A 173 -7.65 1.67 -6.58
CA ARG A 173 -8.06 2.94 -7.19
C ARG A 173 -8.85 3.81 -6.19
N TRP A 174 -8.22 4.09 -5.05
CA TRP A 174 -8.72 5.00 -4.03
C TRP A 174 -9.07 6.39 -4.59
N GLU A 175 -9.94 7.10 -3.87
CA GLU A 175 -10.49 8.41 -4.22
C GLU A 175 -11.12 8.47 -5.61
N MET A 176 -11.70 7.36 -6.06
CA MET A 176 -12.32 7.20 -7.38
C MET A 176 -13.39 8.26 -7.69
N ASP A 177 -14.00 8.83 -6.67
CA ASP A 177 -15.06 9.84 -6.72
C ASP A 177 -14.55 11.26 -7.04
N ARG A 178 -13.23 11.45 -7.14
CA ARG A 178 -12.64 12.75 -7.52
C ARG A 178 -12.96 13.12 -8.98
N PRO A 179 -13.50 14.33 -9.26
CA PRO A 179 -13.84 14.73 -10.62
C PRO A 179 -12.66 14.72 -11.60
N ASN A 180 -11.45 15.03 -11.12
CA ASN A 180 -10.25 15.06 -11.95
C ASN A 180 -9.75 13.65 -12.34
N LEU A 181 -10.34 12.58 -11.79
CA LEU A 181 -10.07 11.21 -12.21
C LEU A 181 -11.06 10.68 -13.26
N ALA A 182 -12.03 11.49 -13.72
CA ALA A 182 -13.02 11.04 -14.70
C ALA A 182 -12.39 10.55 -16.03
N GLY A 183 -11.18 10.99 -16.39
CA GLY A 183 -10.49 10.50 -17.58
C GLY A 183 -9.92 9.08 -17.49
N ILE A 184 -9.90 8.47 -16.30
CA ILE A 184 -9.39 7.09 -16.07
C ILE A 184 -10.42 6.21 -15.34
N VAL A 185 -11.22 6.82 -14.46
CA VAL A 185 -12.32 6.16 -13.72
C VAL A 185 -13.62 6.17 -14.51
N HIS A 186 -13.80 7.14 -15.43
CA HIS A 186 -15.02 7.39 -16.20
C HIS A 186 -16.24 7.71 -15.33
N GLY A 187 -16.81 6.70 -14.69
CA GLY A 187 -17.93 6.85 -13.79
C GLY A 187 -18.15 5.62 -12.90
N PRO A 188 -19.22 5.66 -12.10
CA PRO A 188 -19.51 4.60 -11.14
C PRO A 188 -19.65 3.20 -11.75
N THR A 189 -20.32 3.09 -12.90
CA THR A 189 -20.52 1.81 -13.59
C THR A 189 -19.20 1.17 -14.01
N ASP A 190 -18.29 1.95 -14.60
CA ASP A 190 -16.99 1.46 -15.08
C ASP A 190 -16.07 1.09 -13.91
N TYR A 191 -16.10 1.89 -12.85
CA TYR A 191 -15.37 1.59 -11.62
C TYR A 191 -15.83 0.27 -10.98
N VAL A 192 -17.14 0.07 -10.79
CA VAL A 192 -17.68 -1.15 -10.18
C VAL A 192 -17.38 -2.37 -11.06
N ALA A 193 -17.51 -2.26 -12.39
CA ALA A 193 -17.14 -3.33 -13.30
C ALA A 193 -15.64 -3.70 -13.21
N ALA A 194 -14.76 -2.69 -13.10
CA ALA A 194 -13.33 -2.91 -12.88
C ALA A 194 -13.05 -3.56 -11.51
N TRP A 195 -13.71 -3.09 -10.45
CA TRP A 195 -13.61 -3.63 -9.10
C TRP A 195 -13.97 -5.11 -9.08
N ASP A 196 -15.12 -5.48 -9.62
CA ASP A 196 -15.61 -6.86 -9.67
C ASP A 196 -14.63 -7.77 -10.44
N ARG A 197 -14.06 -7.27 -11.55
CA ARG A 197 -13.06 -8.02 -12.30
C ARG A 197 -11.78 -8.25 -11.49
N VAL A 198 -11.28 -7.21 -10.82
CA VAL A 198 -10.08 -7.28 -9.98
C VAL A 198 -10.29 -8.23 -8.80
N ARG A 199 -11.41 -8.09 -8.06
CA ARG A 199 -11.81 -8.97 -6.96
C ARG A 199 -11.85 -10.44 -7.41
N ARG A 200 -12.51 -10.72 -8.53
CA ARG A 200 -12.62 -12.09 -9.05
C ARG A 200 -11.25 -12.68 -9.39
N ILE A 201 -10.37 -11.93 -10.04
CA ILE A 201 -9.03 -12.44 -10.41
C ILE A 201 -8.17 -12.69 -9.16
N PHE A 202 -8.25 -11.82 -8.15
CA PHE A 202 -7.55 -12.03 -6.89
C PHE A 202 -8.08 -13.27 -6.14
N ALA A 203 -9.39 -13.53 -6.21
CA ALA A 203 -9.98 -14.75 -5.68
C ALA A 203 -9.53 -16.00 -6.47
N GLU A 204 -9.48 -15.94 -7.80
CA GLU A 204 -8.97 -17.02 -8.67
C GLU A 204 -7.50 -17.36 -8.38
N VAL A 205 -6.67 -16.36 -8.12
CA VAL A 205 -5.25 -16.55 -7.79
C VAL A 205 -5.05 -17.15 -6.39
N GLY A 206 -5.98 -16.86 -5.47
CA GLY A 206 -5.82 -17.19 -4.05
C GLY A 206 -4.92 -16.18 -3.36
N THR A 207 -5.54 -15.15 -2.77
CA THR A 207 -4.86 -14.05 -2.06
C THR A 207 -5.30 -14.04 -0.59
N PRO A 208 -4.88 -15.05 0.20
CA PRO A 208 -5.41 -15.27 1.55
C PRO A 208 -4.98 -14.19 2.55
N ASN A 209 -4.00 -13.37 2.21
CA ASN A 209 -3.51 -12.26 3.03
C ASN A 209 -4.22 -10.93 2.77
N VAL A 210 -5.18 -10.86 1.83
CA VAL A 210 -5.79 -9.60 1.38
C VAL A 210 -7.15 -9.34 2.04
N SER A 211 -7.28 -8.14 2.61
CA SER A 211 -8.55 -7.48 2.97
C SER A 211 -8.81 -6.31 2.02
N TRP A 212 -10.04 -6.19 1.51
CA TRP A 212 -10.42 -5.22 0.49
C TRP A 212 -10.92 -3.92 1.10
N VAL A 213 -10.30 -2.82 0.69
CA VAL A 213 -10.59 -1.50 1.23
C VAL A 213 -11.17 -0.61 0.14
N TRP A 214 -12.38 -0.12 0.38
CA TRP A 214 -13.02 0.89 -0.46
C TRP A 214 -12.86 2.26 0.20
N CYS A 215 -12.03 3.13 -0.39
CA CYS A 215 -11.67 4.42 0.18
C CYS A 215 -12.00 5.61 -0.75
N PRO A 216 -13.22 6.17 -0.69
CA PRO A 216 -13.57 7.45 -1.34
C PRO A 216 -13.06 8.67 -0.58
N THR A 217 -13.12 9.84 -1.21
CA THR A 217 -12.87 11.11 -0.50
C THR A 217 -14.00 11.46 0.47
N SER A 218 -13.65 12.16 1.54
CA SER A 218 -14.61 12.79 2.46
C SER A 218 -15.57 13.76 1.78
N ALA A 219 -15.11 14.49 0.75
CA ALA A 219 -15.95 15.35 -0.08
C ALA A 219 -16.96 14.54 -0.92
N GLY A 220 -16.56 13.36 -1.40
CA GLY A 220 -17.43 12.40 -2.06
C GLY A 220 -18.57 11.93 -1.18
N PHE A 221 -18.27 11.54 0.06
CA PHE A 221 -19.29 11.17 1.05
C PHE A 221 -20.22 12.34 1.35
N THR A 222 -19.66 13.53 1.60
CA THR A 222 -20.44 14.74 1.93
C THR A 222 -21.40 15.13 0.82
N SER A 223 -20.99 14.97 -0.44
CA SER A 223 -21.81 15.32 -1.61
C SER A 223 -22.75 14.21 -2.07
N GLY A 224 -22.68 13.01 -1.49
CA GLY A 224 -23.45 11.84 -1.93
C GLY A 224 -22.86 11.14 -3.16
N ARG A 225 -21.72 11.60 -3.70
CA ARG A 225 -21.12 11.01 -4.91
C ARG A 225 -20.48 9.65 -4.63
N ALA A 226 -19.84 9.51 -3.46
CA ALA A 226 -19.08 8.30 -3.11
C ALA A 226 -19.97 7.05 -3.22
N GLN A 227 -21.19 7.13 -2.71
CA GLN A 227 -22.17 6.03 -2.65
C GLN A 227 -22.45 5.39 -4.01
N HIS A 228 -22.34 6.14 -5.11
CA HIS A 228 -22.54 5.59 -6.45
C HIS A 228 -21.43 4.61 -6.85
N PHE A 229 -20.21 4.78 -6.34
CA PHE A 229 -19.04 3.95 -6.62
C PHE A 229 -18.92 2.72 -5.70
N TYR A 230 -19.91 2.46 -4.84
CA TYR A 230 -19.84 1.36 -3.89
C TYR A 230 -20.11 0.01 -4.59
N PRO A 231 -19.19 -0.97 -4.51
CA PRO A 231 -19.31 -2.23 -5.25
C PRO A 231 -20.21 -3.27 -4.56
N GLY A 232 -20.63 -3.03 -3.31
CA GLY A 232 -21.51 -3.92 -2.54
C GLY A 232 -20.85 -4.50 -1.28
N ASP A 233 -21.69 -4.88 -0.32
CA ASP A 233 -21.27 -5.35 1.02
C ASP A 233 -20.44 -6.64 0.97
N ASP A 234 -20.67 -7.50 -0.03
CA ASP A 234 -19.93 -8.76 -0.21
C ASP A 234 -18.56 -8.57 -0.90
N GLN A 235 -18.28 -7.35 -1.37
CA GLN A 235 -17.06 -7.01 -2.09
C GLN A 235 -16.03 -6.25 -1.25
N VAL A 236 -16.41 -5.76 -0.07
CA VAL A 236 -15.62 -4.83 0.75
C VAL A 236 -15.47 -5.35 2.17
N ASP A 237 -14.23 -5.44 2.65
CA ASP A 237 -13.92 -5.79 4.04
C ASP A 237 -13.83 -4.52 4.93
N TRP A 238 -13.34 -3.41 4.37
CA TRP A 238 -13.16 -2.14 5.09
C TRP A 238 -13.63 -0.94 4.27
N ILE A 239 -14.36 -0.04 4.93
CA ILE A 239 -14.70 1.28 4.40
C ILE A 239 -13.70 2.29 4.97
N CYS A 240 -13.15 3.12 4.09
CA CYS A 240 -12.17 4.15 4.41
C CYS A 240 -12.66 5.51 3.89
N THR A 241 -12.07 6.59 4.38
CA THR A 241 -12.22 7.89 3.74
C THR A 241 -10.92 8.68 3.76
N ASP A 242 -10.59 9.28 2.63
CA ASP A 242 -9.50 10.25 2.53
C ASP A 242 -10.00 11.64 2.88
N ALA A 243 -9.41 12.22 3.92
CA ALA A 243 -9.75 13.53 4.45
C ALA A 243 -8.50 14.36 4.68
N TYR A 244 -8.53 15.59 4.17
CA TYR A 244 -7.49 16.59 4.39
C TYR A 244 -8.15 17.84 4.98
N PRO A 245 -7.52 18.51 5.97
CA PRO A 245 -8.05 19.72 6.59
C PRO A 245 -8.08 20.93 5.65
#